data_AF-A0A1F9IIN8-F1
#
_entry.id   AF-A0A1F9IIN8-F1
#
_cell.length_a   1.000
_cell.length_b   1.000
_cell.length_c   1.000
_cell.angle_alpha   90.00
_cell.angle_beta   90.00
_cell.angle_gamma   90.00
#
_symmetry.space_group_name_H-M   'P 1'
#
loop_
_entity.id
_entity.type
_entity.pdbx_description
1 polymer ?
#
loop_
_entity_poly.entity_id
_entity_poly.type
_entity_poly.pdbx_seq_one_letter_code
_entity_poly.pdbx_strand_id
1 'polypeptide(L)'
;MMANAETESCSTPQTQPERGKWLAASLLFTLASLILFIASLQYYWPGKWWGSASTLAWKGTALTLAKGRGYNIQGGLIIDGLAAPGAALASLSPQPFRAEDYPAIHWSASSDKSNTKVEFLWRTTENPNRFFARELEWMGNSLAPLHMAGDGNWRGQIMELALMVHKPLDTPLTIEAVEVEPPLGIVWCEWFGAEPWLGTSINFVGETIARQWLLPLPFIAAALGLALFGYAALVWRKILASNLRMVWALFFLAWFTLDMRWQLDLWHKLGLTQQRYAGKSWEDKHLAAEDGPLFNLMQQVRAKLPSTQSRVFLFADAEYIRGRGTYHLYPFNVLNGRNLLPAKQFKSGDFIVILGKDEVEFDAAHHLLKWGAGQQLHADLLLLAENNVLLRVR
;
A
#
# COMPACT_ATOMS: atom_id res chain seq x y z
N MET A 1 -16.37 4.01 90.22
CA MET A 1 -15.98 3.05 89.17
C MET A 1 -16.90 3.29 87.98
N MET A 2 -16.58 4.27 87.14
CA MET A 2 -17.23 4.53 85.86
C MET A 2 -16.17 5.09 84.91
N ALA A 3 -16.15 4.52 83.71
CA ALA A 3 -15.12 4.65 82.70
C ALA A 3 -15.15 6.01 82.01
N ASN A 4 -13.96 6.62 81.83
CA ASN A 4 -13.76 7.68 80.85
C ASN A 4 -13.44 7.03 79.52
N ALA A 5 -14.34 7.16 78.56
CA ALA A 5 -14.11 6.84 77.17
C ALA A 5 -13.25 7.95 76.54
N GLU A 6 -12.00 7.63 76.21
CA GLU A 6 -11.17 8.46 75.35
C GLU A 6 -11.68 8.33 73.90
N THR A 7 -12.19 9.43 73.35
CA THR A 7 -12.50 9.55 71.93
C THR A 7 -11.20 9.62 71.12
N GLU A 8 -10.78 8.49 70.55
CA GLU A 8 -9.77 8.46 69.49
C GLU A 8 -10.32 9.18 68.24
N SER A 9 -9.85 10.40 68.03
CA SER A 9 -10.04 11.13 66.78
C SER A 9 -9.21 10.46 65.68
N CYS A 10 -9.87 9.64 64.86
CA CYS A 10 -9.31 9.07 63.64
C CYS A 10 -9.14 10.17 62.58
N SER A 11 -8.00 10.87 62.59
CA SER A 11 -7.63 11.81 61.54
C SER A 11 -7.24 11.02 60.27
N THR A 12 -8.12 11.02 59.28
CA THR A 12 -7.83 10.49 57.94
C THR A 12 -6.76 11.36 57.27
N PRO A 13 -5.68 10.81 56.71
CA PRO A 13 -4.70 11.61 55.99
C PRO A 13 -5.37 12.23 54.76
N GLN A 14 -5.40 13.57 54.69
CA GLN A 14 -5.80 14.28 53.47
C GLN A 14 -4.74 14.02 52.40
N THR A 15 -4.96 13.02 51.54
CA THR A 15 -4.25 12.87 50.27
C THR A 15 -4.65 14.02 49.35
N GLN A 16 -3.88 15.10 49.36
CA GLN A 16 -3.96 16.12 48.32
C GLN A 16 -3.75 15.45 46.96
N PRO A 17 -4.62 15.68 45.97
CA PRO A 17 -4.56 14.96 44.70
C PRO A 17 -3.27 15.34 43.96
N GLU A 18 -2.47 14.33 43.58
CA GLU A 18 -1.19 14.43 42.87
C GLU A 18 -1.31 14.97 41.41
N ARG A 19 -2.23 15.90 41.13
CA ARG A 19 -2.49 16.46 39.79
C ARG A 19 -1.24 17.04 39.13
N GLY A 20 -0.36 17.68 39.92
CA GLY A 20 0.88 18.27 39.41
C GLY A 20 1.87 17.24 38.86
N LYS A 21 1.87 16.00 39.36
CA LYS A 21 2.80 14.95 38.90
C LYS A 21 2.40 14.37 37.54
N TRP A 22 1.09 14.24 37.28
CA TRP A 22 0.59 13.78 35.99
C TRP A 22 0.83 14.79 34.87
N LEU A 23 0.67 16.09 35.16
CA LEU A 23 1.00 17.15 34.21
C LEU A 23 2.48 17.14 33.83
N ALA A 24 3.37 16.86 34.78
CA ALA A 24 4.81 16.77 34.49
C ALA A 24 5.16 15.62 33.53
N ALA A 25 4.49 14.45 33.63
CA ALA A 25 4.66 13.35 32.69
C ALA A 25 4.27 13.76 31.27
N SER A 26 3.07 14.35 31.13
CA SER A 26 2.57 14.83 29.83
C SER A 26 3.48 15.90 29.24
N LEU A 27 3.90 16.89 30.03
CA LEU A 27 4.80 17.95 29.57
C LEU A 27 6.16 17.41 29.11
N LEU A 28 6.75 16.47 29.86
CA LEU A 28 8.03 15.86 29.47
C LEU A 28 7.92 15.08 28.17
N PHE A 29 6.86 14.27 28.02
CA PHE A 29 6.64 13.52 26.79
C PHE A 29 6.37 14.44 25.62
N THR A 30 5.47 15.43 25.76
CA THR A 30 5.17 16.41 24.71
C THR A 30 6.41 17.20 24.31
N LEU A 31 7.24 17.64 25.27
CA LEU A 31 8.49 18.34 24.97
C LEU A 31 9.47 17.43 24.24
N ALA A 32 9.63 16.18 24.67
CA ALA A 32 10.49 15.21 24.00
C ALA A 32 10.02 14.93 22.56
N SER A 33 8.72 14.71 22.36
CA SER A 33 8.11 14.56 21.03
C SER A 33 8.32 15.81 20.18
N LEU A 34 8.14 17.01 20.72
CA LEU A 34 8.33 18.26 19.98
C LEU A 34 9.80 18.47 19.58
N ILE A 35 10.74 18.19 20.49
CA ILE A 35 12.18 18.26 20.19
C ILE A 35 12.54 17.29 19.07
N LEU A 36 12.11 16.03 19.17
CA LEU A 36 12.37 15.04 18.12
C LEU A 36 11.71 15.42 16.82
N PHE A 37 10.46 15.91 16.86
CA PHE A 37 9.76 16.33 15.67
C PHE A 37 10.51 17.45 14.94
N ILE A 38 10.91 18.50 15.65
CA ILE A 38 11.70 19.61 15.08
C ILE A 38 13.06 19.11 14.59
N ALA A 39 13.73 18.25 15.35
CA ALA A 39 15.03 17.70 14.97
C ALA A 39 14.93 16.84 13.69
N SER A 40 13.89 16.01 13.57
CA SER A 40 13.62 15.22 12.39
C SER A 40 13.27 16.10 11.19
N LEU A 41 12.42 17.11 11.36
CA LEU A 41 12.12 18.07 10.29
C LEU A 41 13.38 18.76 9.79
N GLN A 42 14.26 19.19 10.70
CA GLN A 42 15.51 19.83 10.35
C GLN A 42 16.51 18.87 9.68
N TYR A 43 16.52 17.60 10.09
CA TYR A 43 17.41 16.57 9.53
C TYR A 43 16.99 16.17 8.12
N TYR A 44 15.70 15.89 7.90
CA TYR A 44 15.19 15.45 6.61
C TYR A 44 14.96 16.60 5.62
N TRP A 45 14.63 17.80 6.13
CA TRP A 45 14.36 18.98 5.32
C TRP A 45 15.09 20.20 5.87
N PRO A 46 16.43 20.27 5.67
CA PRO A 46 17.24 21.40 6.09
C PRO A 46 16.85 22.66 5.30
N GLY A 47 15.92 23.46 5.82
CA GLY A 47 15.35 24.60 5.11
C GLY A 47 13.99 25.03 5.65
N LYS A 48 13.11 25.49 4.75
CA LYS A 48 11.75 25.91 5.11
C LYS A 48 10.80 24.71 5.12
N TRP A 49 10.51 24.18 6.30
CA TRP A 49 9.44 23.21 6.52
C TRP A 49 8.15 23.85 7.05
N TRP A 50 8.25 25.07 7.57
CA TRP A 50 7.13 25.97 7.90
C TRP A 50 6.68 26.77 6.68
N GLY A 51 5.86 26.16 5.83
CA GLY A 51 5.21 26.81 4.70
C GLY A 51 3.70 26.61 4.75
N SER A 52 2.94 27.56 4.21
CA SER A 52 1.51 27.40 3.96
C SER A 52 1.22 26.66 2.64
N ALA A 53 2.23 26.01 2.05
CA ALA A 53 2.06 25.20 0.86
C ALA A 53 1.14 24.01 1.18
N SER A 54 0.12 23.82 0.35
CA SER A 54 -0.73 22.64 0.35
C SER A 54 -0.25 21.68 -0.72
N THR A 55 -0.49 20.37 -0.56
CA THR A 55 -0.28 19.38 -1.61
C THR A 55 -0.88 19.85 -2.93
N LEU A 56 -0.10 19.80 -4.01
CA LEU A 56 -0.59 20.05 -5.36
C LEU A 56 -0.78 18.70 -6.03
N ALA A 57 -1.95 18.47 -6.62
CA ALA A 57 -2.32 17.21 -7.24
C ALA A 57 -2.94 17.47 -8.62
N TRP A 58 -2.53 16.66 -9.59
CA TRP A 58 -3.06 16.69 -10.95
C TRP A 58 -3.46 15.28 -11.37
N LYS A 59 -4.67 15.14 -11.90
CA LYS A 59 -5.13 13.87 -12.49
C LYS A 59 -4.35 13.55 -13.75
N GLY A 60 -4.20 12.27 -14.05
CA GLY A 60 -3.53 11.78 -15.24
C GLY A 60 -4.14 12.30 -16.54
N THR A 61 -5.44 12.60 -16.55
CA THR A 61 -6.12 13.24 -17.69
C THR A 61 -5.64 14.66 -18.00
N ALA A 62 -4.93 15.31 -17.07
CA ALA A 62 -4.29 16.62 -17.31
C ALA A 62 -2.93 16.49 -18.03
N LEU A 63 -2.40 15.27 -18.15
CA LEU A 63 -1.17 15.02 -18.90
C LEU A 63 -1.44 15.08 -20.40
N THR A 64 -0.44 15.58 -21.12
CA THR A 64 -0.42 15.57 -22.58
C THR A 64 0.63 14.57 -23.05
N LEU A 65 0.23 13.64 -23.92
CA LEU A 65 1.16 12.70 -24.53
C LEU A 65 1.89 13.37 -25.70
N ALA A 66 3.12 13.82 -25.45
CA ALA A 66 3.95 14.50 -26.45
C ALA A 66 4.62 13.52 -27.43
N LYS A 67 4.92 12.30 -26.98
CA LYS A 67 5.47 11.21 -27.80
C LYS A 67 4.89 9.86 -27.35
N GLY A 68 4.76 8.94 -28.30
CA GLY A 68 4.19 7.61 -28.07
C GLY A 68 2.75 7.50 -28.56
N ARG A 69 2.08 6.42 -28.17
CA ARG A 69 0.66 6.16 -28.39
C ARG A 69 -0.01 5.91 -27.06
N GLY A 70 -1.22 6.43 -26.91
CA GLY A 70 -1.97 6.39 -25.68
C GLY A 70 -3.28 7.17 -25.79
N TYR A 71 -4.11 7.07 -24.76
CA TYR A 71 -5.43 7.70 -24.71
C TYR A 71 -5.84 7.97 -23.26
N ASN A 72 -6.71 8.96 -23.07
CA ASN A 72 -7.28 9.28 -21.76
C ASN A 72 -8.53 8.43 -21.50
N ILE A 73 -8.66 7.94 -20.28
CA ILE A 73 -9.86 7.30 -19.73
C ILE A 73 -10.34 8.07 -18.49
N GLN A 74 -11.52 7.75 -17.96
CA GLN A 74 -12.04 8.40 -16.73
C GLN A 74 -11.09 8.27 -15.53
N GLY A 75 -10.19 7.28 -15.54
CA GLY A 75 -9.19 7.03 -14.48
C GLY A 75 -7.80 7.64 -14.70
N GLY A 76 -7.47 8.18 -15.88
CA GLY A 76 -6.09 8.64 -16.14
C GLY A 76 -5.66 8.58 -17.61
N LEU A 77 -4.35 8.75 -17.85
CA LEU A 77 -3.71 8.60 -19.16
C LEU A 77 -3.16 7.18 -19.29
N ILE A 78 -3.53 6.47 -20.34
CA ILE A 78 -2.95 5.16 -20.70
C ILE A 78 -1.91 5.36 -21.80
N ILE A 79 -0.72 4.79 -21.64
CA ILE A 79 0.33 4.68 -22.65
C ILE A 79 0.41 3.23 -23.10
N ASP A 80 0.11 2.96 -24.37
CA ASP A 80 0.03 1.62 -24.95
C ASP A 80 1.01 1.40 -26.12
N GLY A 81 1.89 2.36 -26.36
CA GLY A 81 2.87 2.29 -27.42
C GLY A 81 3.97 3.34 -27.31
N LEU A 82 5.17 2.96 -27.70
CA LEU A 82 6.35 3.82 -27.71
C LEU A 82 6.58 4.39 -29.12
N ALA A 83 7.00 5.66 -29.22
CA ALA A 83 7.44 6.23 -30.49
C ALA A 83 8.91 5.88 -30.74
N ALA A 84 9.34 5.89 -32.01
CA ALA A 84 10.77 5.73 -32.35
C ALA A 84 11.60 6.89 -31.72
N PRO A 85 12.74 6.62 -31.05
CA PRO A 85 13.55 5.39 -31.03
C PRO A 85 13.25 4.36 -29.92
N GLY A 86 12.06 4.40 -29.31
CA GLY A 86 11.60 3.46 -28.29
C GLY A 86 11.27 4.13 -26.96
N ALA A 87 10.61 5.30 -27.00
CA ALA A 87 10.16 6.00 -25.81
C ALA A 87 8.80 6.69 -26.00
N ALA A 88 8.07 6.86 -24.90
CA ALA A 88 6.90 7.72 -24.79
C ALA A 88 7.16 8.83 -23.77
N LEU A 89 6.51 9.99 -23.94
CA LEU A 89 6.67 11.15 -23.07
C LEU A 89 5.30 11.73 -22.75
N ALA A 90 4.90 11.64 -21.48
CA ALA A 90 3.73 12.33 -20.94
C ALA A 90 4.19 13.57 -20.18
N SER A 91 3.69 14.75 -20.51
CA SER A 91 4.07 16.00 -19.88
C SER A 91 2.89 16.73 -19.24
N LEU A 92 3.20 17.51 -18.22
CA LEU A 92 2.30 18.39 -17.47
C LEU A 92 2.95 19.76 -17.35
N SER A 93 2.23 20.81 -17.72
CA SER A 93 2.64 22.20 -17.51
C SER A 93 1.78 22.81 -16.40
N PRO A 94 2.15 22.63 -15.12
CA PRO A 94 1.38 23.19 -14.01
C PRO A 94 1.54 24.71 -13.93
N GLN A 95 0.74 25.36 -13.07
CA GLN A 95 1.10 26.70 -12.62
C GLN A 95 2.48 26.64 -11.94
N PRO A 96 3.41 27.57 -12.24
CA PRO A 96 4.75 27.50 -11.68
C PRO A 96 4.75 27.48 -10.15
N PHE A 97 5.55 26.58 -9.59
CA PHE A 97 5.71 26.44 -8.15
C PHE A 97 7.17 26.28 -7.79
N ARG A 98 7.52 26.63 -6.55
CA ARG A 98 8.90 26.52 -6.05
C ARG A 98 9.21 25.08 -5.67
N ALA A 99 10.25 24.50 -6.25
CA ALA A 99 10.69 23.15 -5.92
C ALA A 99 10.99 22.97 -4.43
N GLU A 100 11.57 23.98 -3.77
CA GLU A 100 12.00 23.87 -2.38
C GLU A 100 10.83 23.72 -1.38
N ASP A 101 9.62 24.10 -1.78
CA ASP A 101 8.42 23.97 -0.96
C ASP A 101 7.83 22.54 -1.03
N TYR A 102 8.30 21.70 -1.98
CA TYR A 102 7.78 20.36 -2.25
C TYR A 102 8.93 19.33 -2.38
N PRO A 103 9.40 18.75 -1.27
CA PRO A 103 10.52 17.80 -1.27
C PRO A 103 10.18 16.40 -1.77
N ALA A 104 8.90 16.08 -2.02
CA ALA A 104 8.49 14.77 -2.50
C ALA A 104 7.54 14.89 -3.69
N ILE A 105 7.67 13.93 -4.60
CA ILE A 105 6.84 13.80 -5.79
C ILE A 105 6.33 12.36 -5.83
N HIS A 106 5.04 12.19 -6.06
CA HIS A 106 4.42 10.89 -6.21
C HIS A 106 3.73 10.80 -7.57
N TRP A 107 4.12 9.80 -8.36
CA TRP A 107 3.42 9.44 -9.58
C TRP A 107 2.58 8.20 -9.29
N SER A 108 1.27 8.35 -9.29
CA SER A 108 0.33 7.23 -9.23
C SER A 108 0.24 6.63 -10.63
N ALA A 109 1.19 5.75 -10.95
CA ALA A 109 1.21 5.01 -12.20
C ALA A 109 1.36 3.51 -11.95
N SER A 110 0.69 2.72 -12.76
CA SER A 110 0.64 1.26 -12.64
C SER A 110 0.80 0.54 -13.97
N SER A 111 1.45 -0.61 -13.92
CA SER A 111 1.64 -1.53 -15.06
C SER A 111 1.58 -2.97 -14.57
N ASP A 112 0.93 -3.84 -15.32
CA ASP A 112 0.80 -5.27 -14.98
C ASP A 112 2.16 -5.99 -14.98
N LYS A 113 3.14 -5.47 -15.73
CA LYS A 113 4.54 -5.89 -15.70
C LYS A 113 5.45 -4.69 -15.48
N SER A 114 6.31 -4.79 -14.47
CA SER A 114 7.16 -3.70 -13.96
C SER A 114 8.60 -3.71 -14.51
N ASN A 115 8.81 -4.13 -15.76
CA ASN A 115 10.15 -4.22 -16.38
C ASN A 115 10.52 -2.99 -17.22
N THR A 116 9.58 -2.07 -17.38
CA THR A 116 9.74 -0.83 -18.16
C THR A 116 10.56 0.19 -17.40
N LYS A 117 11.60 0.77 -18.00
CA LYS A 117 12.32 1.87 -17.36
C LYS A 117 11.50 3.16 -17.45
N VAL A 118 11.29 3.82 -16.32
CA VAL A 118 10.55 5.09 -16.23
C VAL A 118 11.44 6.16 -15.62
N GLU A 119 11.45 7.34 -16.24
CA GLU A 119 12.20 8.51 -15.76
C GLU A 119 11.26 9.68 -15.53
N PHE A 120 11.34 10.26 -14.33
CA PHE A 120 10.77 11.55 -14.02
C PHE A 120 11.66 12.66 -14.58
N LEU A 121 11.06 13.60 -15.29
CA LEU A 121 11.69 14.75 -15.90
C LEU A 121 11.08 16.03 -15.34
N TRP A 122 11.90 17.06 -15.15
CA TRP A 122 11.39 18.39 -14.82
C TRP A 122 12.19 19.50 -15.49
N ARG A 123 11.55 20.66 -15.56
CA ARG A 123 12.11 21.88 -16.14
C ARG A 123 11.84 23.05 -15.22
N THR A 124 12.80 23.96 -15.14
CA THR A 124 12.71 25.16 -14.31
C THR A 124 12.75 26.41 -15.16
N THR A 125 12.18 27.50 -14.64
CA THR A 125 12.20 28.81 -15.33
C THR A 125 13.61 29.37 -15.51
N GLU A 126 14.54 29.02 -14.61
CA GLU A 126 15.94 29.43 -14.65
C GLU A 126 16.73 28.64 -15.70
N ASN A 127 16.28 27.42 -16.05
CA ASN A 127 16.91 26.57 -17.05
C ASN A 127 15.85 26.03 -18.05
N PRO A 128 15.18 26.91 -18.83
CA PRO A 128 14.03 26.52 -19.63
C PRO A 128 14.39 25.64 -20.85
N ASN A 129 15.67 25.49 -21.17
CA ASN A 129 16.14 24.65 -22.27
C ASN A 129 16.78 23.34 -21.78
N ARG A 130 16.75 23.07 -20.47
CA ARG A 130 17.35 21.88 -19.86
C ARG A 130 16.28 21.08 -19.14
N PHE A 131 16.21 19.79 -19.46
CA PHE A 131 15.51 18.83 -18.62
C PHE A 131 16.48 18.24 -17.62
N PHE A 132 16.02 18.13 -16.39
CA PHE A 132 16.62 17.29 -15.37
C PHE A 132 15.85 15.99 -15.30
N ALA A 133 16.52 14.89 -14.98
CA ALA A 133 15.93 13.56 -15.00
C ALA A 133 16.32 12.78 -13.73
N ARG A 134 15.37 11.97 -13.24
CA ARG A 134 15.56 10.97 -12.18
C ARG A 134 14.84 9.70 -12.57
N GLU A 135 15.50 8.57 -12.41
CA GLU A 135 14.87 7.27 -12.61
C GLU A 135 13.85 7.00 -11.49
N LEU A 136 12.70 6.44 -11.85
CA LEU A 136 11.68 6.00 -10.92
C LEU A 136 11.79 4.49 -10.74
N GLU A 137 11.77 4.04 -9.48
CA GLU A 137 11.82 2.62 -9.14
C GLU A 137 10.42 2.03 -9.09
N TRP A 138 10.30 0.77 -9.49
CA TRP A 138 9.07 0.01 -9.35
C TRP A 138 8.97 -0.64 -7.96
N MET A 139 7.83 -0.45 -7.32
CA MET A 139 7.41 -1.16 -6.11
C MET A 139 6.20 -2.03 -6.46
N GLY A 140 6.46 -3.29 -6.81
CA GLY A 140 5.45 -4.17 -7.40
C GLY A 140 4.97 -3.61 -8.74
N ASN A 141 3.65 -3.45 -8.87
CA ASN A 141 3.01 -2.93 -10.09
C ASN A 141 2.84 -1.40 -10.09
N SER A 142 3.43 -0.69 -9.11
CA SER A 142 3.30 0.77 -8.97
C SER A 142 4.67 1.45 -8.85
N LEU A 143 4.74 2.74 -9.16
CA LEU A 143 5.98 3.51 -8.98
C LEU A 143 6.19 3.92 -7.52
N ALA A 144 7.44 3.80 -7.06
CA ALA A 144 7.85 4.34 -5.77
C ALA A 144 7.80 5.88 -5.81
N PRO A 145 7.34 6.56 -4.73
CA PRO A 145 7.51 7.99 -4.54
C PRO A 145 8.97 8.40 -4.66
N LEU A 146 9.20 9.57 -5.24
CA LEU A 146 10.53 10.13 -5.43
C LEU A 146 10.83 11.18 -4.35
N HIS A 147 11.98 11.03 -3.71
CA HIS A 147 12.49 11.98 -2.73
C HIS A 147 13.44 12.96 -3.41
N MET A 148 13.07 14.24 -3.38
CA MET A 148 13.82 15.32 -4.01
C MET A 148 14.60 16.18 -3.00
N ALA A 149 14.35 15.98 -1.70
CA ALA A 149 15.10 16.66 -0.64
C ALA A 149 16.60 16.37 -0.79
N GLY A 150 17.40 17.43 -0.87
CA GLY A 150 18.85 17.34 -1.04
C GLY A 150 19.35 17.19 -2.49
N ASP A 151 18.46 17.06 -3.48
CA ASP A 151 18.86 17.11 -4.88
C ASP A 151 19.19 18.56 -5.28
N GLY A 152 20.47 18.84 -5.56
CA GLY A 152 20.92 20.17 -5.98
C GLY A 152 20.29 20.69 -7.27
N ASN A 153 19.66 19.82 -8.08
CA ASN A 153 18.92 20.18 -9.29
C ASN A 153 17.43 20.42 -9.04
N TRP A 154 16.91 20.08 -7.86
CA TRP A 154 15.53 20.35 -7.46
C TRP A 154 15.43 21.68 -6.72
N ARG A 155 15.42 22.76 -7.49
CA ARG A 155 15.41 24.14 -6.97
C ARG A 155 14.82 25.11 -8.00
N GLY A 156 14.42 26.28 -7.54
CA GLY A 156 13.83 27.31 -8.38
C GLY A 156 12.36 27.03 -8.73
N GLN A 157 11.85 27.77 -9.71
CA GLN A 157 10.45 27.65 -10.15
C GLN A 157 10.30 26.52 -11.17
N ILE A 158 9.61 25.46 -10.80
CA ILE A 158 9.23 24.36 -11.68
C ILE A 158 8.12 24.84 -12.61
N MET A 159 8.29 24.62 -13.90
CA MET A 159 7.31 25.01 -14.93
C MET A 159 6.79 23.81 -15.75
N GLU A 160 7.47 22.67 -15.68
CA GLU A 160 7.04 21.46 -16.36
C GLU A 160 7.50 20.23 -15.58
N LEU A 161 6.60 19.25 -15.51
CA LEU A 161 6.82 17.90 -15.01
C LEU A 161 6.55 16.95 -16.17
N ALA A 162 7.33 15.90 -16.32
CA ALA A 162 7.09 14.89 -17.33
C ALA A 162 7.53 13.51 -16.86
N LEU A 163 6.96 12.49 -17.48
CA LEU A 163 7.29 11.09 -17.27
C LEU A 163 7.66 10.49 -18.62
N MET A 164 8.89 9.99 -18.71
CA MET A 164 9.42 9.34 -19.88
C MET A 164 9.45 7.84 -19.66
N VAL A 165 8.83 7.12 -20.58
CA VAL A 165 8.72 5.67 -20.56
C VAL A 165 9.63 5.13 -21.64
N HIS A 166 10.58 4.27 -21.28
CA HIS A 166 11.53 3.66 -22.20
C HIS A 166 11.17 2.20 -22.47
N LYS A 167 11.64 1.64 -23.58
CA LYS A 167 11.52 0.20 -23.85
C LYS A 167 12.17 -0.67 -22.75
N PRO A 168 11.64 -1.88 -22.48
CA PRO A 168 10.44 -2.49 -23.06
C PRO A 168 9.14 -1.94 -22.45
N LEU A 169 8.05 -1.91 -23.22
CA LEU A 169 6.69 -1.63 -22.73
C LEU A 169 5.79 -2.79 -23.18
N ASP A 170 5.79 -3.87 -22.41
CA ASP A 170 5.09 -5.11 -22.76
C ASP A 170 3.60 -5.05 -22.40
N THR A 171 3.26 -4.25 -21.38
CA THR A 171 1.89 -3.98 -20.92
C THR A 171 1.63 -2.48 -20.91
N PRO A 172 0.39 -2.02 -21.14
CA PRO A 172 0.07 -0.61 -21.05
C PRO A 172 0.40 -0.03 -19.66
N LEU A 173 0.96 1.17 -19.65
CA LEU A 173 1.19 1.95 -18.43
C LEU A 173 -0.01 2.88 -18.21
N THR A 174 -0.65 2.79 -17.05
CA THR A 174 -1.71 3.72 -16.66
C THR A 174 -1.15 4.75 -15.69
N ILE A 175 -1.36 6.04 -15.96
CA ILE A 175 -1.00 7.15 -15.08
C ILE A 175 -2.28 7.79 -14.57
N GLU A 176 -2.56 7.64 -13.28
CA GLU A 176 -3.79 8.10 -12.63
C GLU A 176 -3.65 9.51 -12.08
N ALA A 177 -2.49 9.85 -11.53
CA ALA A 177 -2.23 11.15 -10.93
C ALA A 177 -0.73 11.43 -10.76
N VAL A 178 -0.41 12.71 -10.58
CA VAL A 178 0.87 13.19 -10.06
C VAL A 178 0.61 14.18 -8.93
N GLU A 179 1.33 14.00 -7.82
CA GLU A 179 1.21 14.82 -6.61
C GLU A 179 2.59 15.31 -6.18
N VAL A 180 2.66 16.56 -5.72
CA VAL A 180 3.85 17.11 -5.06
C VAL A 180 3.46 17.56 -3.65
N GLU A 181 4.24 17.13 -2.67
CA GLU A 181 3.87 17.21 -1.26
C GLU A 181 4.83 18.10 -0.47
N PRO A 182 4.31 19.01 0.37
CA PRO A 182 5.12 19.78 1.31
C PRO A 182 5.56 18.90 2.50
N PRO A 183 6.65 19.26 3.22
CA PRO A 183 7.19 18.46 4.33
C PRO A 183 6.16 18.04 5.37
N LEU A 184 5.32 18.98 5.83
CA LEU A 184 4.29 18.71 6.83
C LEU A 184 3.15 17.84 6.29
N GLY A 185 2.86 17.93 4.98
CA GLY A 185 1.89 17.06 4.32
C GLY A 185 2.36 15.61 4.31
N ILE A 186 3.66 15.38 4.06
CA ILE A 186 4.27 14.04 4.10
C ILE A 186 4.11 13.42 5.50
N VAL A 187 4.52 14.15 6.55
CA VAL A 187 4.36 13.70 7.94
C VAL A 187 2.90 13.41 8.26
N TRP A 188 1.99 14.31 7.88
CA TRP A 188 0.57 14.15 8.13
C TRP A 188 0.02 12.87 7.49
N CYS A 189 0.36 12.61 6.22
CA CYS A 189 -0.06 11.40 5.53
C CYS A 189 0.56 10.14 6.14
N GLU A 190 1.79 10.16 6.64
CA GLU A 190 2.39 9.02 7.33
C GLU A 190 1.70 8.72 8.68
N TRP A 191 1.36 9.77 9.41
CA TRP A 191 0.73 9.67 10.73
C TRP A 191 -0.78 9.49 10.71
N PHE A 192 -1.48 9.91 9.66
CA PHE A 192 -2.95 9.90 9.65
C PHE A 192 -3.54 9.40 8.34
N GLY A 193 -2.69 9.05 7.37
CA GLY A 193 -3.12 8.39 6.14
C GLY A 193 -3.67 7.00 6.43
N ALA A 194 -4.74 6.66 5.70
CA ALA A 194 -5.35 5.34 5.75
C ALA A 194 -4.54 4.38 4.87
N GLU A 195 -4.15 3.24 5.43
CA GLU A 195 -3.52 2.18 4.66
C GLU A 195 -4.61 1.26 4.05
N PRO A 196 -4.56 0.95 2.74
CA PRO A 196 -5.48 -0.01 2.16
C PRO A 196 -5.24 -1.43 2.72
N TRP A 197 -6.22 -2.31 2.53
CA TRP A 197 -6.01 -3.75 2.76
C TRP A 197 -5.14 -4.32 1.65
N LEU A 198 -3.96 -4.83 2.02
CA LEU A 198 -2.95 -5.27 1.06
C LEU A 198 -2.83 -6.79 0.96
N GLY A 199 -3.66 -7.52 1.72
CA GLY A 199 -3.59 -8.98 1.82
C GLY A 199 -2.30 -9.51 2.45
N THR A 200 -1.41 -8.62 2.90
CA THR A 200 -0.23 -8.94 3.72
C THR A 200 -0.66 -9.26 5.15
N SER A 201 0.24 -9.89 5.92
CA SER A 201 -0.04 -10.15 7.33
C SER A 201 -0.30 -8.84 8.07
N ILE A 202 -1.30 -8.83 8.96
CA ILE A 202 -1.64 -7.70 9.84
C ILE A 202 -0.48 -7.25 10.74
N ASN A 203 0.58 -8.06 10.83
CA ASN A 203 1.78 -7.76 11.61
C ASN A 203 2.84 -6.97 10.80
N PHE A 204 2.68 -6.83 9.48
CA PHE A 204 3.53 -5.95 8.68
C PHE A 204 2.91 -4.56 8.64
N VAL A 205 3.55 -3.62 9.35
CA VAL A 205 3.17 -2.21 9.37
C VAL A 205 4.15 -1.44 8.47
N GLY A 206 3.65 -0.70 7.49
CA GLY A 206 4.44 0.27 6.72
C GLY A 206 5.12 -0.22 5.42
N GLU A 207 4.76 -1.39 4.87
CA GLU A 207 5.38 -1.86 3.60
C GLU A 207 4.92 -1.08 2.35
N THR A 208 3.79 -0.38 2.40
CA THR A 208 3.15 0.16 1.18
C THR A 208 3.09 1.66 1.09
N ILE A 209 3.29 2.35 2.20
CA ILE A 209 3.55 3.78 2.13
C ILE A 209 5.06 3.90 2.02
N ALA A 210 5.55 4.03 0.80
CA ALA A 210 6.95 4.35 0.50
C ALA A 210 7.35 5.78 0.94
N ARG A 211 6.75 6.25 2.03
CA ARG A 211 7.03 7.49 2.76
C ARG A 211 7.50 7.04 4.15
N GLN A 212 8.78 6.69 4.27
CA GLN A 212 9.38 6.17 5.51
C GLN A 212 10.21 7.25 6.22
N TRP A 213 9.63 8.43 6.45
CA TRP A 213 10.38 9.57 6.96
C TRP A 213 10.29 9.65 8.48
N LEU A 214 9.11 9.41 9.04
CA LEU A 214 8.85 9.55 10.46
C LEU A 214 7.90 8.48 10.98
N LEU A 215 8.29 7.22 10.81
CA LEU A 215 7.46 6.07 11.15
C LEU A 215 6.97 6.18 12.61
N PRO A 216 5.65 6.05 12.88
CA PRO A 216 5.10 6.31 14.20
C PRO A 216 5.75 5.49 15.32
N LEU A 217 6.04 4.20 15.08
CA LEU A 217 6.62 3.31 16.07
C LEU A 217 8.03 3.75 16.53
N PRO A 218 9.06 3.84 15.65
CA PRO A 218 10.39 4.28 16.08
C PRO A 218 10.38 5.72 16.61
N PHE A 219 9.53 6.60 16.08
CA PHE A 219 9.41 7.97 16.60
C PHE A 219 8.90 8.00 18.04
N ILE A 220 7.81 7.28 18.36
CA ILE A 220 7.25 7.23 19.71
C ILE A 220 8.23 6.56 20.68
N ALA A 221 8.92 5.51 20.24
CA ALA A 221 9.94 4.84 21.05
C ALA A 221 11.11 5.79 21.39
N ALA A 222 11.59 6.56 20.40
CA ALA A 222 12.62 7.58 20.62
C ALA A 222 12.12 8.70 21.56
N ALA A 223 10.87 9.15 21.40
CA ALA A 223 10.27 10.17 22.25
C ALA A 223 10.13 9.71 23.69
N LEU A 224 9.72 8.46 23.90
CA LEU A 224 9.70 7.83 25.23
C LEU A 224 11.12 7.78 25.83
N GLY A 225 12.12 7.34 25.05
CA GLY A 225 13.52 7.29 25.50
C GLY A 225 14.04 8.67 25.92
N LEU A 226 13.79 9.70 25.11
CA LEU A 226 14.18 11.08 25.40
C LEU A 226 13.45 11.65 26.62
N ALA A 227 12.16 11.34 26.78
CA ALA A 227 11.38 11.76 27.96
C ALA A 227 11.89 11.09 29.24
N LEU A 228 12.20 9.79 29.20
CA LEU A 228 12.79 9.05 30.32
C LEU A 228 14.18 9.59 30.68
N PHE A 229 15.00 9.89 29.69
CA PHE A 229 16.30 10.52 29.90
C PHE A 229 16.17 11.92 30.54
N GLY A 230 15.26 12.74 30.02
CA GLY A 230 14.95 14.06 30.59
C GLY A 230 14.48 13.96 32.04
N TYR A 231 13.60 13.01 32.35
CA TYR A 231 13.15 12.74 33.72
C TYR A 231 14.32 12.32 34.62
N ALA A 232 15.15 11.36 34.20
CA ALA A 232 16.32 10.92 34.95
C ALA A 232 17.30 12.07 35.22
N ALA A 233 17.53 12.95 34.25
CA ALA A 233 18.37 14.13 34.40
C ALA A 233 17.79 15.13 35.44
N LEU A 234 16.47 15.34 35.44
CA LEU A 234 15.81 16.20 36.43
C LEU A 234 15.86 15.61 37.85
N VAL A 235 15.73 14.29 37.97
CA VAL A 235 15.91 13.58 39.25
C VAL A 235 17.35 13.68 39.73
N TRP A 236 18.33 13.46 38.85
CA TRP A 236 19.75 13.57 39.18
C TRP A 236 20.14 14.99 39.61
N ARG A 237 19.56 16.02 38.98
CA ARG A 237 19.70 17.43 39.38
C ARG A 237 18.90 17.81 40.63
N LYS A 238 18.21 16.86 41.26
CA LYS A 238 17.35 17.06 42.45
C LYS A 238 16.21 18.08 42.24
N ILE A 239 15.81 18.30 40.99
CA ILE A 239 14.67 19.16 40.64
C ILE A 239 13.35 18.40 40.87
N LEU A 240 13.35 17.09 40.58
CA LEU A 240 12.23 16.19 40.83
C LEU A 240 12.66 15.04 41.76
N ALA A 241 11.71 14.49 42.50
CA ALA A 241 11.92 13.27 43.29
C ALA A 241 11.78 12.02 42.41
N SER A 242 12.60 11.01 42.66
CA SER A 242 12.46 9.71 41.99
C SER A 242 11.12 9.07 42.36
N ASN A 243 10.34 8.74 41.33
CA ASN A 243 9.02 8.16 41.44
C ASN A 243 8.76 7.20 40.28
N LEU A 244 8.56 5.92 40.59
CA LEU A 244 8.28 4.88 39.59
C LEU A 244 6.95 5.11 38.86
N ARG A 245 5.97 5.76 39.50
CA ARG A 245 4.69 6.11 38.86
C ARG A 245 4.89 7.02 37.65
N MET A 246 5.91 7.89 37.67
CA MET A 246 6.24 8.76 36.53
C MET A 246 6.73 7.95 35.33
N VAL A 247 7.56 6.94 35.57
CA VAL A 247 8.07 6.05 34.52
C VAL A 247 6.91 5.32 33.86
N TRP A 248 6.00 4.75 34.66
CA TRP A 248 4.79 4.12 34.14
C TRP A 248 3.89 5.11 33.40
N ALA A 249 3.72 6.33 33.90
CA ALA A 249 2.93 7.35 33.23
C ALA A 249 3.48 7.67 31.83
N LEU A 250 4.79 7.86 31.70
CA LEU A 250 5.45 8.09 30.41
C LEU A 250 5.28 6.90 29.46
N PHE A 251 5.47 5.68 29.97
CA PHE A 251 5.28 4.46 29.20
C PHE A 251 3.84 4.33 28.68
N PHE A 252 2.84 4.48 29.54
CA PHE A 252 1.44 4.39 29.16
C PHE A 252 1.03 5.51 28.19
N LEU A 253 1.59 6.71 28.31
CA LEU A 253 1.31 7.80 27.38
C LEU A 253 1.86 7.51 25.98
N ALA A 254 3.08 6.97 25.90
CA ALA A 254 3.67 6.52 24.64
C ALA A 254 2.87 5.38 24.02
N TRP A 255 2.55 4.35 24.81
CA TRP A 255 1.73 3.22 24.38
C TRP A 255 0.35 3.67 23.88
N PHE A 256 -0.34 4.52 24.64
CA PHE A 256 -1.66 5.03 24.29
C PHE A 256 -1.63 5.86 23.00
N THR A 257 -0.58 6.66 22.78
CA THR A 257 -0.41 7.43 21.53
C THR A 257 -0.30 6.50 20.32
N LEU A 258 0.47 5.42 20.44
CA LEU A 258 0.62 4.42 19.39
C LEU A 258 -0.68 3.64 19.16
N ASP A 259 -1.33 3.20 20.23
CA ASP A 259 -2.60 2.48 20.16
C ASP A 259 -3.68 3.35 19.51
N MET A 260 -3.78 4.64 19.87
CA MET A 260 -4.72 5.57 19.24
C MET A 260 -4.48 5.71 17.74
N ARG A 261 -3.21 5.80 17.30
CA ARG A 261 -2.85 5.82 15.87
C ARG A 261 -3.33 4.54 15.15
N TRP A 262 -3.18 3.38 15.78
CA TRP A 262 -3.67 2.12 15.25
C TRP A 262 -5.21 2.05 15.22
N GLN A 263 -5.89 2.51 16.27
CA GLN A 263 -7.36 2.56 16.31
C GLN A 263 -7.94 3.44 15.19
N LEU A 264 -7.29 4.57 14.88
CA LEU A 264 -7.69 5.43 13.77
C LEU A 264 -7.61 4.71 12.42
N ASP A 265 -6.56 3.93 12.17
CA ASP A 265 -6.44 3.14 10.95
C ASP A 265 -7.49 2.04 10.87
N LEU A 266 -7.72 1.32 11.98
CA LEU A 266 -8.74 0.28 12.07
C LEU A 266 -10.15 0.84 11.83
N TRP A 267 -10.45 2.05 12.30
CA TRP A 267 -11.72 2.71 12.01
C TRP A 267 -11.90 3.07 10.55
N HIS A 268 -10.85 3.57 9.88
CA HIS A 268 -10.91 3.80 8.43
C HIS A 268 -11.13 2.49 7.68
N LYS A 269 -10.37 1.44 8.01
CA LYS A 269 -10.51 0.11 7.42
C LYS A 269 -11.89 -0.49 7.68
N LEU A 270 -12.45 -0.31 8.87
CA LEU A 270 -13.82 -0.73 9.19
C LEU A 270 -14.83 0.02 8.32
N GLY A 271 -14.69 1.33 8.15
CA GLY A 271 -15.54 2.13 7.27
C GLY A 271 -15.51 1.64 5.83
N LEU A 272 -14.32 1.38 5.28
CA LEU A 272 -14.15 0.83 3.92
C LEU A 272 -14.78 -0.57 3.79
N THR A 273 -14.53 -1.46 4.76
CA THR A 273 -15.11 -2.81 4.79
C THR A 273 -16.64 -2.74 4.90
N GLN A 274 -17.17 -1.83 5.72
CA GLN A 274 -18.61 -1.63 5.86
C GLN A 274 -19.22 -1.14 4.56
N GLN A 275 -18.63 -0.14 3.91
CA GLN A 275 -19.07 0.34 2.59
C GLN A 275 -19.04 -0.78 1.54
N ARG A 276 -18.01 -1.63 1.58
CA ARG A 276 -17.82 -2.70 0.60
C ARG A 276 -18.79 -3.87 0.80
N TYR A 277 -19.11 -4.24 2.04
CA TYR A 277 -19.77 -5.52 2.35
C TYR A 277 -21.07 -5.42 3.16
N ALA A 278 -21.38 -4.30 3.81
CA ALA A 278 -22.57 -4.20 4.66
C ALA A 278 -23.86 -4.31 3.84
N GLY A 279 -24.86 -5.00 4.39
CA GLY A 279 -26.17 -5.20 3.74
C GLY A 279 -26.18 -6.16 2.55
N LYS A 280 -25.02 -6.62 2.07
CA LYS A 280 -24.91 -7.54 0.93
C LYS A 280 -25.17 -9.00 1.33
N SER A 281 -25.74 -9.77 0.39
CA SER A 281 -25.87 -11.23 0.49
C SER A 281 -24.50 -11.92 0.54
N TRP A 282 -24.47 -13.23 0.80
CA TRP A 282 -23.21 -13.97 0.81
C TRP A 282 -22.52 -13.93 -0.56
N GLU A 283 -23.29 -14.13 -1.63
CA GLU A 283 -22.83 -14.07 -3.01
C GLU A 283 -22.34 -12.67 -3.39
N ASP A 284 -23.12 -11.63 -3.07
CA ASP A 284 -22.77 -10.24 -3.37
C ASP A 284 -21.51 -9.79 -2.62
N LYS A 285 -21.26 -10.33 -1.43
CA LYS A 285 -20.01 -10.08 -0.69
C LYS A 285 -18.81 -10.68 -1.42
N HIS A 286 -18.93 -11.91 -1.94
CA HIS A 286 -17.85 -12.53 -2.70
C HIS A 286 -17.60 -11.81 -4.03
N LEU A 287 -18.66 -11.40 -4.73
CA LEU A 287 -18.55 -10.61 -5.96
C LEU A 287 -17.94 -9.22 -5.71
N ALA A 288 -18.21 -8.63 -4.54
CA ALA A 288 -17.62 -7.36 -4.15
C ALA A 288 -16.16 -7.48 -3.71
N ALA A 289 -15.68 -8.67 -3.34
CA ALA A 289 -14.31 -8.88 -2.85
C ALA A 289 -13.25 -8.66 -3.94
N GLU A 290 -11.99 -8.60 -3.55
CA GLU A 290 -10.86 -8.40 -4.46
C GLU A 290 -10.75 -9.52 -5.51
N ASP A 291 -11.17 -10.74 -5.17
CA ASP A 291 -11.21 -11.90 -6.08
C ASP A 291 -12.61 -12.18 -6.65
N GLY A 292 -13.51 -11.18 -6.68
CA GLY A 292 -14.87 -11.31 -7.22
C GLY A 292 -14.96 -11.92 -8.63
N PRO A 293 -14.11 -11.50 -9.60
CA PRO A 293 -14.08 -12.13 -10.93
C PRO A 293 -13.73 -13.62 -10.88
N LEU A 294 -12.77 -14.01 -10.02
CA LEU A 294 -12.39 -15.41 -9.83
C LEU A 294 -13.53 -16.20 -9.19
N PHE A 295 -14.20 -15.64 -8.17
CA PHE A 295 -15.38 -16.26 -7.56
C PHE A 295 -16.48 -16.51 -8.60
N ASN A 296 -16.80 -15.51 -9.43
CA ASN A 296 -17.79 -15.65 -10.49
C ASN A 296 -17.40 -16.73 -11.50
N LEU A 297 -16.13 -16.79 -11.91
CA LEU A 297 -15.62 -17.83 -12.79
C LEU A 297 -15.76 -19.23 -12.16
N MET A 298 -15.42 -19.38 -10.89
CA MET A 298 -15.52 -20.66 -10.19
C MET A 298 -16.98 -21.11 -10.00
N GLN A 299 -17.93 -20.18 -9.87
CA GLN A 299 -19.36 -20.51 -9.88
C GLN A 299 -19.80 -21.06 -11.26
N GLN A 300 -19.32 -20.49 -12.35
CA GLN A 300 -19.59 -21.01 -13.69
C GLN A 300 -18.97 -22.40 -13.90
N VAL A 301 -17.74 -22.62 -13.42
CA VAL A 301 -17.10 -23.94 -13.43
C VAL A 301 -17.93 -24.93 -12.63
N ARG A 302 -18.32 -24.58 -11.40
CA ARG A 302 -19.14 -25.43 -10.52
C ARG A 302 -20.44 -25.87 -11.18
N ALA A 303 -21.11 -24.98 -11.90
CA ALA A 303 -22.36 -25.28 -12.62
C ALA A 303 -22.18 -26.30 -13.76
N LYS A 304 -20.95 -26.52 -14.25
CA LYS A 304 -20.62 -27.50 -15.31
C LYS A 304 -20.09 -28.83 -14.76
N LEU A 305 -19.74 -28.91 -13.47
CA LEU A 305 -19.23 -30.13 -12.87
C LEU A 305 -20.39 -31.04 -12.42
N PRO A 306 -20.34 -32.34 -12.72
CA PRO A 306 -21.49 -33.23 -12.52
C PRO A 306 -21.66 -33.69 -11.07
N SER A 307 -20.57 -33.78 -10.29
CA SER A 307 -20.63 -34.26 -8.90
C SER A 307 -19.42 -33.81 -8.08
N THR A 308 -19.55 -33.74 -6.75
CA THR A 308 -18.45 -33.40 -5.84
C THR A 308 -17.32 -34.44 -5.81
N GLN A 309 -17.56 -35.65 -6.31
CA GLN A 309 -16.55 -36.71 -6.44
C GLN A 309 -15.71 -36.59 -7.72
N SER A 310 -16.09 -35.70 -8.64
CA SER A 310 -15.32 -35.45 -9.87
C SER A 310 -13.90 -35.00 -9.52
N ARG A 311 -12.91 -35.59 -10.20
CA ARG A 311 -11.51 -35.20 -10.09
C ARG A 311 -11.30 -33.94 -10.91
N VAL A 312 -11.02 -32.84 -10.23
CA VAL A 312 -10.79 -31.54 -10.86
C VAL A 312 -9.34 -31.16 -10.68
N PHE A 313 -8.68 -30.77 -11.76
CA PHE A 313 -7.31 -30.29 -11.76
C PHE A 313 -7.31 -28.81 -12.09
N LEU A 314 -6.85 -27.96 -11.17
CA LEU A 314 -6.80 -26.51 -11.36
C LEU A 314 -5.37 -26.03 -11.51
N PHE A 315 -5.07 -25.40 -12.65
CA PHE A 315 -3.74 -24.90 -12.98
C PHE A 315 -3.74 -23.39 -13.20
N ALA A 316 -2.86 -22.69 -12.50
CA ALA A 316 -2.62 -21.25 -12.65
C ALA A 316 -1.18 -20.91 -12.24
N ASP A 317 -0.58 -19.88 -12.82
CA ASP A 317 0.79 -19.48 -12.46
C ASP A 317 0.87 -18.78 -11.09
N ALA A 318 -0.09 -17.90 -10.79
CA ALA A 318 -0.17 -17.21 -9.52
C ALA A 318 -0.67 -18.13 -8.40
N GLU A 319 0.08 -18.20 -7.30
CA GLU A 319 -0.27 -19.03 -6.13
C GLU A 319 -1.60 -18.62 -5.49
N TYR A 320 -1.82 -17.32 -5.34
CA TYR A 320 -3.07 -16.77 -4.81
C TYR A 320 -4.30 -17.26 -5.61
N ILE A 321 -4.23 -17.18 -6.94
CA ILE A 321 -5.32 -17.61 -7.83
C ILE A 321 -5.57 -19.12 -7.71
N ARG A 322 -4.50 -19.94 -7.64
CA ARG A 322 -4.64 -21.38 -7.41
C ARG A 322 -5.34 -21.69 -6.09
N GLY A 323 -4.87 -21.07 -5.00
CA GLY A 323 -5.40 -21.31 -3.66
C GLY A 323 -6.86 -20.89 -3.54
N ARG A 324 -7.18 -19.65 -3.94
CA ARG A 324 -8.54 -19.11 -3.89
C ARG A 324 -9.48 -19.81 -4.86
N GLY A 325 -9.04 -20.10 -6.08
CA GLY A 325 -9.82 -20.87 -7.04
C GLY A 325 -10.18 -22.26 -6.52
N THR A 326 -9.22 -22.95 -5.90
CA THR A 326 -9.46 -24.25 -5.24
C THR A 326 -10.46 -24.12 -4.10
N TYR A 327 -10.30 -23.11 -3.24
CA TYR A 327 -11.21 -22.86 -2.13
C TYR A 327 -12.67 -22.66 -2.60
N HIS A 328 -12.87 -21.86 -3.66
CA HIS A 328 -14.19 -21.63 -4.25
C HIS A 328 -14.79 -22.86 -4.95
N LEU A 329 -13.99 -23.89 -5.20
CA LEU A 329 -14.48 -25.16 -5.72
C LEU A 329 -14.73 -26.20 -4.61
N TYR A 330 -14.51 -25.92 -3.33
CA TYR A 330 -14.91 -26.88 -2.29
C TYR A 330 -16.44 -27.04 -2.22
N PRO A 331 -16.94 -28.27 -2.05
CA PRO A 331 -16.23 -29.48 -1.60
C PRO A 331 -15.77 -30.45 -2.71
N PHE A 332 -15.56 -30.01 -3.96
CA PHE A 332 -15.08 -30.90 -5.01
C PHE A 332 -13.65 -31.41 -4.71
N ASN A 333 -13.32 -32.59 -5.24
CA ASN A 333 -11.96 -33.15 -5.14
C ASN A 333 -11.01 -32.44 -6.12
N VAL A 334 -10.47 -31.31 -5.68
CA VAL A 334 -9.61 -30.45 -6.49
C VAL A 334 -8.13 -30.65 -6.13
N LEU A 335 -7.33 -31.03 -7.12
CA LEU A 335 -5.87 -30.93 -7.05
C LEU A 335 -5.43 -29.67 -7.79
N ASN A 336 -4.65 -28.81 -7.13
CA ASN A 336 -4.08 -27.64 -7.80
C ASN A 336 -2.58 -27.80 -8.05
N GLY A 337 -2.08 -27.11 -9.07
CA GLY A 337 -0.66 -27.11 -9.42
C GLY A 337 -0.29 -25.92 -10.29
N ARG A 338 0.99 -25.52 -10.28
CA ARG A 338 1.49 -24.45 -11.16
C ARG A 338 1.57 -24.90 -12.62
N ASN A 339 2.08 -26.11 -12.82
CA ASN A 339 2.32 -26.71 -14.13
C ASN A 339 1.30 -27.82 -14.37
N LEU A 340 0.87 -27.97 -15.62
CA LEU A 340 0.06 -29.11 -16.03
C LEU A 340 0.84 -30.40 -15.80
N LEU A 341 0.15 -31.42 -15.29
CA LEU A 341 0.71 -32.76 -15.13
C LEU A 341 1.02 -33.38 -16.50
N PRO A 342 1.93 -34.35 -16.60
CA PRO A 342 2.10 -35.14 -17.82
C PRO A 342 0.78 -35.78 -18.28
N ALA A 343 0.54 -35.86 -19.59
CA ALA A 343 -0.74 -36.27 -20.16
C ALA A 343 -1.24 -37.62 -19.62
N LYS A 344 -0.32 -38.55 -19.34
CA LYS A 344 -0.58 -39.90 -18.82
C LYS A 344 -1.21 -39.93 -17.41
N GLN A 345 -1.17 -38.84 -16.66
CA GLN A 345 -1.75 -38.76 -15.31
C GLN A 345 -3.25 -38.43 -15.32
N PHE A 346 -3.75 -37.90 -16.43
CA PHE A 346 -5.16 -37.64 -16.63
C PHE A 346 -5.88 -38.91 -17.10
N LYS A 347 -7.12 -39.08 -16.64
CA LYS A 347 -8.02 -40.16 -17.02
C LYS A 347 -9.26 -39.59 -17.70
N SER A 348 -9.88 -40.38 -18.58
CA SER A 348 -11.19 -40.06 -19.14
C SER A 348 -12.18 -39.70 -18.04
N GLY A 349 -12.90 -38.59 -18.22
CA GLY A 349 -13.83 -38.04 -17.23
C GLY A 349 -13.21 -37.10 -16.19
N ASP A 350 -11.89 -36.91 -16.16
CA ASP A 350 -11.25 -35.87 -15.36
C ASP A 350 -11.59 -34.47 -15.90
N PHE A 351 -11.64 -33.48 -15.01
CA PHE A 351 -11.90 -32.08 -15.38
C PHE A 351 -10.64 -31.24 -15.17
N ILE A 352 -10.33 -30.37 -16.14
CA ILE A 352 -9.13 -29.53 -16.12
C ILE A 352 -9.58 -28.07 -16.21
N VAL A 353 -9.25 -27.28 -15.20
CA VAL A 353 -9.44 -25.83 -15.14
C VAL A 353 -8.08 -25.17 -15.36
N ILE A 354 -7.94 -24.35 -16.40
CA ILE A 354 -6.71 -23.60 -16.68
C ILE A 354 -7.03 -22.12 -16.57
N LEU A 355 -6.28 -21.41 -15.73
CA LEU A 355 -6.47 -20.00 -15.46
C LEU A 355 -5.26 -19.19 -15.91
N GLY A 356 -5.44 -18.34 -16.93
CA GLY A 356 -4.45 -17.35 -17.37
C GLY A 356 -3.07 -17.91 -17.69
N LYS A 357 -2.99 -19.04 -18.39
CA LYS A 357 -1.72 -19.65 -18.82
C LYS A 357 -1.49 -19.43 -20.31
N ASP A 358 -0.42 -18.73 -20.66
CA ASP A 358 -0.05 -18.42 -22.05
C ASP A 358 0.60 -19.61 -22.78
N GLU A 359 1.21 -20.54 -22.03
CA GLU A 359 1.95 -21.69 -22.58
C GLU A 359 1.06 -22.90 -22.93
N VAL A 360 -0.26 -22.73 -22.89
CA VAL A 360 -1.24 -23.79 -23.10
C VAL A 360 -2.16 -23.43 -24.24
N GLU A 361 -2.23 -24.29 -25.25
CA GLU A 361 -3.05 -24.09 -26.42
C GLU A 361 -4.15 -25.15 -26.47
N PHE A 362 -5.40 -24.73 -26.67
CA PHE A 362 -6.51 -25.64 -26.92
C PHE A 362 -6.99 -25.50 -28.37
N ASP A 363 -6.82 -26.56 -29.13
CA ASP A 363 -7.31 -26.68 -30.51
C ASP A 363 -8.75 -27.20 -30.49
N ALA A 364 -9.69 -26.27 -30.63
CA ALA A 364 -11.13 -26.58 -30.58
C ALA A 364 -11.60 -27.43 -31.77
N ALA A 365 -10.95 -27.33 -32.94
CA ALA A 365 -11.32 -28.11 -34.12
C ALA A 365 -10.96 -29.58 -33.94
N HIS A 366 -9.84 -29.87 -33.27
CA HIS A 366 -9.33 -31.23 -33.05
C HIS A 366 -9.60 -31.76 -31.63
N HIS A 367 -10.27 -30.99 -30.78
CA HIS A 367 -10.51 -31.31 -29.36
C HIS A 367 -9.23 -31.70 -28.62
N LEU A 368 -8.17 -30.89 -28.81
CA LEU A 368 -6.82 -31.25 -28.41
C LEU A 368 -6.19 -30.14 -27.57
N LEU A 369 -5.88 -30.46 -26.31
CA LEU A 369 -5.09 -29.63 -25.41
C LEU A 369 -3.61 -29.91 -25.64
N LYS A 370 -2.80 -28.86 -25.83
CA LYS A 370 -1.34 -28.94 -26.06
C LYS A 370 -0.60 -28.09 -25.05
N TRP A 371 0.48 -28.62 -24.50
CA TRP A 371 1.36 -27.87 -23.58
C TRP A 371 2.76 -28.50 -23.51
N GLY A 372 3.74 -27.72 -23.08
CA GLY A 372 5.11 -28.21 -22.84
C GLY A 372 5.72 -28.93 -24.05
N ALA A 373 6.72 -29.78 -23.80
CA ALA A 373 7.49 -30.53 -24.81
C ALA A 373 6.67 -31.52 -25.66
N GLY A 374 5.73 -31.02 -26.47
CA GLY A 374 4.85 -31.78 -27.35
C GLY A 374 3.80 -32.63 -26.64
N GLN A 375 3.46 -32.35 -25.37
CA GLN A 375 2.38 -33.08 -24.70
C GLN A 375 1.03 -32.70 -25.33
N GLN A 376 0.17 -33.70 -25.50
CA GLN A 376 -1.16 -33.53 -26.07
C GLN A 376 -2.18 -34.39 -25.31
N LEU A 377 -3.41 -33.90 -25.18
CA LEU A 377 -4.50 -34.60 -24.52
C LEU A 377 -5.83 -34.29 -25.20
N HIS A 378 -6.63 -35.33 -25.50
CA HIS A 378 -7.96 -35.14 -26.03
C HIS A 378 -8.93 -34.69 -24.94
N ALA A 379 -9.61 -33.57 -25.17
CA ALA A 379 -10.53 -33.00 -24.20
C ALA A 379 -11.65 -32.18 -24.86
N ASP A 380 -12.81 -32.17 -24.22
CA ASP A 380 -13.97 -31.38 -24.58
C ASP A 380 -13.98 -30.04 -23.85
N LEU A 381 -14.17 -28.94 -24.59
CA LEU A 381 -14.34 -27.62 -24.03
C LEU A 381 -15.74 -27.48 -23.42
N LEU A 382 -15.80 -27.23 -22.12
CA LEU A 382 -17.05 -27.04 -21.39
C LEU A 382 -17.33 -25.58 -21.03
N LEU A 383 -16.27 -24.79 -20.83
CA LEU A 383 -16.35 -23.36 -20.56
C LEU A 383 -15.13 -22.67 -21.16
N LEU A 384 -15.35 -21.54 -21.83
CA LEU A 384 -14.33 -20.58 -22.23
C LEU A 384 -14.74 -19.22 -21.69
N ALA A 385 -13.86 -18.59 -20.92
CA ALA A 385 -14.06 -17.28 -20.33
C ALA A 385 -12.76 -16.48 -20.42
N GLU A 386 -12.67 -15.61 -21.41
CA GLU A 386 -11.45 -14.86 -21.76
C GLU A 386 -10.26 -15.80 -21.94
N ASN A 387 -9.25 -15.73 -21.07
CA ASN A 387 -8.04 -16.57 -21.09
C ASN A 387 -8.13 -17.78 -20.14
N ASN A 388 -9.36 -18.18 -19.75
CA ASN A 388 -9.60 -19.27 -18.83
C ASN A 388 -10.47 -20.35 -19.48
N VAL A 389 -10.16 -21.61 -19.24
CA VAL A 389 -10.90 -22.74 -19.81
C VAL A 389 -11.23 -23.81 -18.77
N LEU A 390 -12.39 -24.43 -18.93
CA LEU A 390 -12.74 -25.70 -18.33
C LEU A 390 -12.84 -26.76 -19.43
N LEU A 391 -12.11 -27.85 -19.25
CA LEU A 391 -12.05 -28.97 -20.18
C LEU A 391 -12.46 -30.26 -19.46
N ARG A 392 -13.02 -31.22 -20.21
CA ARG A 392 -13.26 -32.59 -19.76
C ARG A 392 -12.44 -33.56 -20.60
N VAL A 393 -11.63 -34.40 -19.95
CA VAL A 393 -10.79 -35.37 -20.62
C VAL A 393 -11.65 -36.49 -21.23
N ARG A 394 -11.37 -36.85 -22.49
CA ARG A 394 -12.08 -37.90 -23.22
C ARG A 394 -11.64 -39.30 -22.85
#